data_AF-A0A8T2WF58-F1
#
_entry.id   AF-A0A8T2WF58-F1
#
_cell.length_a   1.000
_cell.length_b   1.000
_cell.length_c   1.000
_cell.angle_alpha   90.00
_cell.angle_beta   90.00
_cell.angle_gamma   90.00
#
_symmetry.space_group_name_H-M   'P 1'
#
loop_
_entity.id
_entity.type
_entity.pdbx_description
1 polymer ?
#
loop_
_entity_poly.entity_id
_entity_poly.type
_entity_poly.pdbx_seq_one_letter_code
_entity_poly.pdbx_strand_id
1 'polypeptide(L)'
;MSAESNPSSSSGGDIQGVLPWVTQPLFWKYSTEWQELSFGLKHHCPGGGPAVASLMDRFLALWTDYLKTKYIHDGRGNTKSQRDEKTVRNHDVKLESEIKMLASACQTVLWEKLHTGIWKDISFIWRDAYSFSCLLSALVELETVSELKNRRKKALRCLDLACLMGGNLWRPVVSHFISDLVPLLNDSDANNNSPVDSLAGYLVPDKKLEMEGDNAFLSSPPPQPLPPGSLGSSSLSHPVPRHHVLSLEAFATDYLLPQHPVVISGAMNTWPALKNWQLVDYWRRHAGARTVPVEVGKNYMVEGWGQQLMLFSDFLDNHLVSTQPKSMEEKFESQSKDQHEEEEGEDDGDENKSCVYLAQHDLVAQIPRLAQDIHQPEYCSLGQPVYATNTWIGPSGTVTPLHTDPEQNLLCQVVGRKYVRLYSPEQSHALVCVGGRGEEEGHQGNSSSGGGGGGGGGSSLTLNTSPVDVDTHPLLEENSKGRNSEGTEGGSSDKIEIEGGSGMAEYPLYASAPFFDCVLESGEMLYIPVRWWHYVKSLSTSASVNFWWKR
;
A
#
# COMPACT_ATOMS: atom_id res chain seq x y z
N MET A 1 -55.52 20.00 30.47
CA MET A 1 -54.19 20.42 30.00
C MET A 1 -53.23 20.12 31.14
N SER A 2 -52.70 18.91 31.15
CA SER A 2 -51.93 18.33 32.24
C SER A 2 -50.80 17.54 31.60
N ALA A 3 -49.59 17.76 32.10
CA ALA A 3 -48.32 17.31 31.55
C ALA A 3 -48.22 15.79 31.40
N GLU A 4 -47.61 15.33 30.31
CA GLU A 4 -47.00 14.00 30.22
C GLU A 4 -45.48 14.15 30.17
N SER A 5 -44.86 13.50 31.14
CA SER A 5 -43.44 13.46 31.45
C SER A 5 -42.67 12.59 30.46
N ASN A 6 -41.53 13.12 29.98
CA ASN A 6 -40.50 12.38 29.25
C ASN A 6 -40.09 11.09 29.99
N PRO A 7 -40.00 9.94 29.31
CA PRO A 7 -39.28 8.80 29.85
C PRO A 7 -37.78 9.06 29.74
N SER A 8 -37.10 8.96 30.88
CA SER A 8 -35.67 9.07 31.08
C SER A 8 -34.88 8.12 30.16
N SER A 9 -33.95 8.70 29.41
CA SER A 9 -32.91 8.03 28.64
C SER A 9 -32.03 7.15 29.54
N SER A 10 -32.14 5.82 29.39
CA SER A 10 -31.12 4.91 29.88
C SER A 10 -29.95 4.90 28.89
N SER A 11 -28.76 5.12 29.43
CA SER A 11 -27.47 5.22 28.75
C SER A 11 -26.99 3.88 28.18
N GLY A 12 -27.68 3.37 27.17
CA GLY A 12 -27.18 2.29 26.31
C GLY A 12 -26.38 2.89 25.16
N GLY A 13 -25.06 2.64 25.14
CA GLY A 13 -24.12 3.26 24.21
C GLY A 13 -24.54 3.17 22.74
N ASP A 14 -24.40 4.31 22.06
CA ASP A 14 -24.78 4.56 20.68
C ASP A 14 -24.19 3.54 19.68
N ILE A 15 -25.03 2.57 19.31
CA ILE A 15 -24.96 1.83 18.03
C ILE A 15 -26.02 2.34 17.05
N GLN A 16 -26.91 3.27 17.47
CA GLN A 16 -27.99 3.82 16.65
C GLN A 16 -27.51 4.53 15.36
N GLY A 17 -26.22 4.85 15.24
CA GLY A 17 -25.63 5.45 14.03
C GLY A 17 -25.26 4.44 12.92
N VAL A 18 -25.10 3.14 13.21
CA VAL A 18 -24.82 2.14 12.17
C VAL A 18 -26.16 1.68 11.60
N LEU A 19 -26.55 2.32 10.49
CA LEU A 19 -27.82 2.21 9.78
C LEU A 19 -28.67 0.94 10.10
N PRO A 20 -29.92 1.10 10.60
CA PRO A 20 -30.81 -0.02 10.95
C PRO A 20 -31.15 -1.00 9.82
N TRP A 21 -30.87 -0.67 8.56
CA TRP A 21 -31.12 -1.54 7.42
C TRP A 21 -29.92 -2.46 7.12
N VAL A 22 -28.69 -2.05 7.44
CA VAL A 22 -27.50 -2.86 7.15
C VAL A 22 -27.19 -3.89 8.22
N THR A 23 -27.71 -3.67 9.43
CA THR A 23 -27.63 -4.66 10.50
C THR A 23 -28.72 -5.73 10.38
N GLN A 24 -29.65 -5.67 9.42
CA GLN A 24 -30.72 -6.67 9.28
C GLN A 24 -30.18 -7.98 8.67
N PRO A 25 -30.07 -9.08 9.43
CA PRO A 25 -29.45 -10.29 8.91
C PRO A 25 -30.35 -11.03 7.92
N LEU A 26 -31.68 -10.79 8.03
CA LEU A 26 -32.66 -11.24 7.04
C LEU A 26 -32.45 -10.54 5.70
N PHE A 27 -32.12 -9.24 5.69
CA PHE A 27 -31.82 -8.52 4.46
C PHE A 27 -30.67 -9.21 3.73
N TRP A 28 -29.57 -9.52 4.42
CA TRP A 28 -28.44 -10.23 3.82
C TRP A 28 -28.76 -11.66 3.40
N LYS A 29 -29.42 -12.43 4.26
CA LYS A 29 -29.76 -13.83 3.95
C LYS A 29 -30.65 -13.98 2.72
N TYR A 30 -31.52 -13.01 2.49
CA TYR A 30 -32.42 -12.99 1.33
C TYR A 30 -31.95 -12.04 0.22
N SER A 31 -30.77 -11.44 0.37
CA SER A 31 -30.17 -10.60 -0.66
C SER A 31 -29.80 -11.47 -1.86
N THR A 32 -30.01 -10.92 -3.05
CA THR A 32 -29.67 -11.59 -4.31
C THR A 32 -28.17 -11.89 -4.36
N GLU A 33 -27.34 -10.96 -3.88
CA GLU A 33 -25.88 -11.08 -3.85
C GLU A 33 -25.42 -12.28 -3.00
N TRP A 34 -25.98 -12.49 -1.81
CA TRP A 34 -25.65 -13.68 -1.01
C TRP A 34 -26.13 -14.96 -1.67
N GLN A 35 -27.33 -14.99 -2.25
CA GLN A 35 -27.87 -16.18 -2.90
C GLN A 35 -27.00 -16.62 -4.09
N GLU A 36 -26.57 -15.67 -4.91
CA GLU A 36 -25.66 -15.91 -6.04
C GLU A 36 -24.28 -16.38 -5.56
N LEU A 37 -23.71 -15.73 -4.54
CA LEU A 37 -22.43 -16.13 -3.96
C LEU A 37 -22.48 -17.53 -3.34
N SER A 38 -23.54 -17.84 -2.59
CA SER A 38 -23.77 -19.16 -1.96
C SER A 38 -23.92 -20.25 -3.02
N PHE A 39 -24.65 -19.98 -4.11
CA PHE A 39 -24.75 -20.88 -5.25
C PHE A 39 -23.38 -21.08 -5.93
N GLY A 40 -22.62 -19.99 -6.15
CA GLY A 40 -21.27 -20.02 -6.68
C GLY A 40 -20.32 -20.91 -5.86
N LEU A 41 -20.30 -20.72 -4.54
CA LEU A 41 -19.52 -21.55 -3.62
C LEU A 41 -19.92 -23.02 -3.67
N LYS A 42 -21.22 -23.32 -3.74
CA LYS A 42 -21.73 -24.70 -3.74
C LYS A 42 -21.44 -25.46 -5.04
N HIS A 43 -21.45 -24.77 -6.18
CA HIS A 43 -21.41 -25.44 -7.50
C HIS A 43 -20.14 -25.19 -8.32
N HIS A 44 -19.41 -24.09 -8.07
CA HIS A 44 -18.25 -23.70 -8.88
C HIS A 44 -16.93 -23.73 -8.10
N CYS A 45 -16.96 -24.11 -6.83
CA CYS A 45 -15.78 -24.14 -5.95
C CYS A 45 -15.56 -25.54 -5.34
N PRO A 46 -15.16 -26.55 -6.15
CA PRO A 46 -14.85 -27.88 -5.65
C PRO A 46 -13.62 -27.82 -4.73
N GLY A 47 -13.71 -28.39 -3.53
CA GLY A 47 -12.64 -28.32 -2.51
C GLY A 47 -12.89 -27.30 -1.39
N GLY A 48 -14.09 -27.33 -0.80
CA GLY A 48 -14.44 -26.59 0.42
C GLY A 48 -15.61 -25.61 0.27
N GLY A 49 -15.99 -25.24 -0.96
CA GLY A 49 -17.01 -24.23 -1.21
C GLY A 49 -18.37 -24.52 -0.55
N PRO A 50 -18.95 -25.73 -0.70
CA PRO A 50 -20.20 -26.10 -0.02
C PRO A 50 -20.12 -26.01 1.51
N ALA A 51 -18.96 -26.34 2.11
CA ALA A 51 -18.77 -26.28 3.55
C ALA A 51 -18.72 -24.83 4.04
N VAL A 52 -18.01 -23.95 3.33
CA VAL A 52 -17.97 -22.52 3.62
C VAL A 52 -19.35 -21.89 3.49
N ALA A 53 -20.07 -22.18 2.41
CA ALA A 53 -21.43 -21.67 2.22
C ALA A 53 -22.36 -22.09 3.37
N SER A 54 -22.28 -23.36 3.81
CA SER A 54 -23.05 -23.87 4.96
C SER A 54 -22.68 -23.16 6.27
N LEU A 55 -21.39 -22.91 6.50
CA LEU A 55 -20.89 -22.21 7.68
C LEU A 55 -21.41 -20.77 7.75
N MET A 56 -21.40 -20.07 6.62
CA MET A 56 -21.91 -18.70 6.49
C MET A 56 -23.45 -18.66 6.58
N ASP A 57 -24.16 -19.62 5.98
CA ASP A 57 -25.62 -19.76 6.13
C ASP A 57 -26.01 -19.94 7.62
N ARG A 58 -25.23 -20.75 8.36
CA ARG A 58 -25.41 -20.94 9.81
C ARG A 58 -25.11 -19.66 10.59
N PHE A 59 -24.02 -18.96 10.25
CA PHE A 59 -23.70 -17.66 10.84
C PHE A 59 -24.87 -16.69 10.70
N LEU A 60 -25.38 -16.49 9.47
CA LEU A 60 -26.48 -15.56 9.22
C LEU A 60 -27.75 -15.94 9.99
N ALA A 61 -28.05 -17.23 10.14
CA ALA A 61 -29.17 -17.70 10.92
C ALA A 61 -29.04 -17.35 12.41
N LEU A 62 -27.88 -17.60 13.03
CA LEU A 62 -27.65 -17.29 14.44
C LEU A 62 -27.54 -15.77 14.69
N TRP A 63 -26.91 -15.04 13.76
CA TRP A 63 -26.84 -13.58 13.81
C TRP A 63 -28.25 -12.96 13.74
N THR A 64 -29.12 -13.50 12.88
CA THR A 64 -30.54 -13.12 12.84
C THR A 64 -31.20 -13.30 14.20
N ASP A 65 -31.02 -14.47 14.82
CA ASP A 65 -31.63 -14.79 16.10
C ASP A 65 -31.13 -13.85 17.22
N TYR A 66 -29.81 -13.61 17.27
CA TYR A 66 -29.18 -12.69 18.21
C TYR A 66 -29.74 -11.27 18.13
N LEU A 67 -29.88 -10.71 16.93
CA LEU A 67 -30.43 -9.36 16.80
C LEU A 67 -31.93 -9.31 17.13
N LYS A 68 -32.67 -10.39 16.86
CA LYS A 68 -34.08 -10.50 17.29
C LYS A 68 -34.20 -10.51 18.81
N THR A 69 -33.37 -11.27 19.52
CA THR A 69 -33.42 -11.33 20.99
C THR A 69 -32.98 -10.02 21.66
N LYS A 70 -32.05 -9.30 21.02
CA LYS A 70 -31.45 -8.06 21.53
C LYS A 70 -32.26 -6.80 21.22
N TYR A 71 -32.79 -6.66 20.00
CA TYR A 71 -33.36 -5.38 19.51
C TYR A 71 -34.85 -5.42 19.17
N ILE A 72 -35.46 -6.60 18.96
CA ILE A 72 -36.90 -6.66 18.74
C ILE A 72 -37.61 -6.65 20.10
N HIS A 73 -38.05 -5.46 20.51
CA HIS A 73 -39.10 -5.33 21.50
C HIS A 73 -40.38 -5.93 20.92
N ASP A 74 -40.99 -6.88 21.64
CA ASP A 74 -42.35 -7.33 21.35
C ASP A 74 -43.22 -6.07 21.25
N GLY A 75 -43.97 -5.90 20.16
CA GLY A 75 -44.67 -4.67 19.76
C GLY A 75 -45.80 -4.21 20.71
N ARG A 76 -45.74 -4.62 21.98
CA ARG A 76 -46.66 -4.33 23.08
C ARG A 76 -46.06 -3.42 24.16
N GLY A 77 -44.86 -2.86 23.97
CA GLY A 77 -44.26 -1.91 24.92
C GLY A 77 -43.99 -2.51 26.32
N ASN A 78 -44.00 -3.83 26.44
CA ASN A 78 -43.74 -4.51 27.70
C ASN A 78 -42.24 -4.84 27.75
N THR A 79 -41.50 -4.18 28.64
CA THR A 79 -40.18 -4.65 29.08
C THR A 79 -40.31 -6.13 29.42
N LYS A 80 -39.42 -6.99 28.88
CA LYS A 80 -39.41 -8.45 29.10
C LYS A 80 -39.90 -8.74 30.53
N SER A 81 -41.15 -9.20 30.64
CA SER A 81 -41.71 -9.74 31.89
C SER A 81 -40.68 -10.71 32.44
N GLN A 82 -40.41 -10.62 33.76
CA GLN A 82 -39.44 -11.37 34.57
C GLN A 82 -39.32 -12.88 34.24
N ARG A 83 -38.87 -13.22 33.03
CA ARG A 83 -38.21 -14.48 32.71
C ARG A 83 -36.80 -14.31 33.22
N ASP A 84 -36.39 -15.17 34.15
CA ASP A 84 -35.07 -15.19 34.80
C ASP A 84 -34.00 -14.46 33.99
N GLU A 85 -33.69 -13.22 34.37
CA GLU A 85 -32.69 -12.40 33.69
C GLU A 85 -31.33 -13.13 33.59
N LYS A 86 -31.10 -14.09 34.48
CA LYS A 86 -29.92 -14.95 34.52
C LYS A 86 -29.91 -15.98 33.38
N THR A 87 -31.07 -16.56 33.05
CA THR A 87 -31.22 -17.53 31.95
C THR A 87 -31.13 -16.85 30.58
N VAL A 88 -31.71 -15.65 30.45
CA VAL A 88 -31.59 -14.83 29.23
C VAL A 88 -30.14 -14.38 29.03
N ARG A 89 -29.48 -13.86 30.08
CA ARG A 89 -28.05 -13.48 30.02
C ARG A 89 -27.15 -14.65 29.65
N ASN A 90 -27.36 -15.85 30.22
CA ASN A 90 -26.56 -17.03 29.87
C ASN A 90 -26.79 -17.49 28.42
N HIS A 91 -28.02 -17.38 27.91
CA HIS A 91 -28.32 -17.70 26.52
C HIS A 91 -27.65 -16.73 25.55
N ASP A 92 -27.74 -15.42 25.81
CA ASP A 92 -27.14 -14.37 24.97
C ASP A 92 -25.61 -14.48 24.94
N VAL A 93 -24.96 -14.76 26.08
CA VAL A 93 -23.50 -14.98 26.15
C VAL A 93 -23.06 -16.21 25.35
N LYS A 94 -23.82 -17.31 25.43
CA LYS A 94 -23.53 -18.52 24.64
C LYS A 94 -23.69 -18.27 23.14
N LEU A 95 -24.76 -17.58 22.75
CA LEU A 95 -25.05 -17.24 21.36
C LEU A 95 -23.99 -16.30 20.77
N GLU A 96 -23.58 -15.28 21.53
CA GLU A 96 -22.51 -14.35 21.16
C GLU A 96 -21.17 -15.09 20.96
N SER A 97 -20.83 -16.01 21.86
CA SER A 97 -19.64 -16.85 21.74
C SER A 97 -19.67 -17.73 20.47
N GLU A 98 -20.81 -18.35 20.18
CA GLU A 98 -20.99 -19.18 18.99
C GLU A 98 -20.87 -18.36 17.69
N ILE A 99 -21.45 -17.16 17.64
CA ILE A 99 -21.35 -16.22 16.52
C ILE A 99 -19.90 -15.79 16.30
N LYS A 100 -19.17 -15.44 17.37
CA LYS A 100 -17.75 -15.09 17.30
C LYS A 100 -16.90 -16.24 16.75
N MET A 101 -17.13 -17.46 17.24
CA MET A 101 -16.46 -18.65 16.73
C MET A 101 -16.74 -18.90 15.25
N LEU A 102 -17.98 -18.75 14.81
CA LEU A 102 -18.35 -18.94 13.40
C LEU A 102 -17.75 -17.87 12.50
N ALA A 103 -17.78 -16.59 12.90
CA ALA A 103 -17.13 -15.50 12.17
C ALA A 103 -15.63 -15.78 11.98
N SER A 104 -14.95 -16.14 13.07
CA SER A 104 -13.53 -16.51 13.05
C SER A 104 -13.27 -17.71 12.15
N ALA A 105 -14.07 -18.78 12.26
CA ALA A 105 -13.90 -19.98 11.45
C ALA A 105 -14.11 -19.70 9.94
N CYS A 106 -15.13 -18.91 9.59
CA CYS A 106 -15.34 -18.46 8.21
C CYS A 106 -14.12 -17.71 7.68
N GLN A 107 -13.61 -16.73 8.43
CA GLN A 107 -12.44 -15.97 8.04
C GLN A 107 -11.20 -16.84 7.88
N THR A 108 -10.91 -17.73 8.83
CA THR A 108 -9.72 -18.59 8.78
C THR A 108 -9.72 -19.50 7.56
N VAL A 109 -10.84 -20.20 7.29
CA VAL A 109 -10.92 -21.10 6.14
C VAL A 109 -10.80 -20.34 4.81
N LEU A 110 -11.45 -19.17 4.72
CA LEU A 110 -11.37 -18.33 3.53
C LEU A 110 -9.97 -17.72 3.36
N TRP A 111 -9.33 -17.29 4.44
CA TRP A 111 -7.95 -16.82 4.44
C TRP A 111 -7.00 -17.89 3.94
N GLU A 112 -7.04 -19.09 4.51
CA GLU A 112 -6.22 -20.22 4.06
C GLU A 112 -6.44 -20.48 2.59
N LYS A 113 -7.70 -20.49 2.14
CA LYS A 113 -8.04 -20.69 0.72
C LYS A 113 -7.43 -19.62 -0.17
N LEU A 114 -7.47 -18.36 0.25
CA LEU A 114 -6.86 -17.24 -0.47
C LEU A 114 -5.33 -17.32 -0.54
N HIS A 115 -4.70 -18.11 0.34
CA HIS A 115 -3.25 -18.33 0.35
C HIS A 115 -2.87 -19.72 -0.18
N THR A 116 -3.81 -20.45 -0.78
CA THR A 116 -3.49 -21.69 -1.51
C THR A 116 -3.15 -21.39 -2.97
N GLY A 117 -1.89 -21.64 -3.34
CA GLY A 117 -1.43 -21.55 -4.73
C GLY A 117 -1.18 -20.11 -5.19
N ILE A 118 -1.32 -19.88 -6.51
CA ILE A 118 -1.02 -18.59 -7.14
C ILE A 118 -2.25 -17.68 -7.06
N TRP A 119 -2.07 -16.46 -6.54
CA TRP A 119 -3.16 -15.49 -6.33
C TRP A 119 -4.04 -15.27 -7.57
N LYS A 120 -3.44 -15.20 -8.76
CA LYS A 120 -4.13 -14.97 -10.03
C LYS A 120 -5.16 -16.06 -10.38
N ASP A 121 -4.94 -17.28 -9.90
CA ASP A 121 -5.79 -18.44 -10.20
C ASP A 121 -6.95 -18.57 -9.19
N ILE A 122 -6.97 -17.72 -8.16
CA ILE A 122 -8.04 -17.71 -7.15
C ILE A 122 -9.29 -17.05 -7.75
N SER A 123 -10.34 -17.85 -7.89
CA SER A 123 -11.65 -17.40 -8.37
C SER A 123 -12.20 -16.22 -7.56
N PHE A 124 -12.88 -15.31 -8.26
CA PHE A 124 -13.55 -14.15 -7.66
C PHE A 124 -14.57 -14.56 -6.58
N ILE A 125 -15.20 -15.73 -6.71
CA ILE A 125 -16.17 -16.27 -5.73
C ILE A 125 -15.53 -16.42 -4.35
N TRP A 126 -14.28 -16.89 -4.28
CA TRP A 126 -13.56 -17.03 -3.01
C TRP A 126 -13.22 -15.68 -2.40
N ARG A 127 -12.85 -14.71 -3.24
CA ARG A 127 -12.52 -13.34 -2.82
C ARG A 127 -13.78 -12.62 -2.32
N ASP A 128 -14.91 -12.75 -3.01
CA ASP A 128 -16.19 -12.18 -2.57
C ASP A 128 -16.66 -12.82 -1.26
N ALA A 129 -16.48 -14.14 -1.09
CA ALA A 129 -16.77 -14.83 0.17
C ALA A 129 -15.89 -14.33 1.33
N TYR A 130 -14.59 -14.12 1.09
CA TYR A 130 -13.68 -13.53 2.08
C TYR A 130 -14.07 -12.09 2.44
N SER A 131 -14.43 -11.26 1.45
CA SER A 131 -14.93 -9.90 1.68
C SER A 131 -16.17 -9.90 2.58
N PHE A 132 -17.12 -10.81 2.32
CA PHE A 132 -18.32 -10.93 3.13
C PHE A 132 -18.01 -11.44 4.56
N SER A 133 -17.13 -12.43 4.74
CA SER A 133 -16.75 -12.91 6.08
C SER A 133 -16.04 -11.82 6.90
N CYS A 134 -15.29 -10.95 6.24
CA CYS A 134 -14.71 -9.75 6.84
C CYS A 134 -15.77 -8.76 7.30
N LEU A 135 -16.77 -8.45 6.47
CA LEU A 135 -17.90 -7.60 6.85
C LEU A 135 -18.66 -8.18 8.06
N LEU A 136 -18.98 -9.48 8.04
CA LEU A 136 -19.68 -10.14 9.15
C LEU A 136 -18.87 -10.07 10.45
N SER A 137 -17.56 -10.27 10.38
CA SER A 137 -16.69 -10.18 11.55
C SER A 137 -16.59 -8.75 12.08
N ALA A 138 -16.57 -7.75 11.20
CA ALA A 138 -16.64 -6.35 11.60
C ALA A 138 -17.94 -6.03 12.37
N LEU A 139 -19.09 -6.54 11.90
CA LEU A 139 -20.36 -6.39 12.61
C LEU A 139 -20.34 -7.05 13.99
N VAL A 140 -19.81 -8.27 14.08
CA VAL A 140 -19.60 -8.95 15.36
C VAL A 140 -18.71 -8.12 16.27
N GLU A 141 -17.63 -7.53 15.72
CA GLU A 141 -16.73 -6.63 16.44
C GLU A 141 -17.34 -5.26 16.78
N LEU A 142 -18.53 -4.90 16.31
CA LEU A 142 -19.22 -3.69 16.78
C LEU A 142 -20.27 -3.98 17.86
N GLU A 143 -20.87 -5.17 17.89
CA GLU A 143 -22.05 -5.45 18.73
C GLU A 143 -21.81 -5.84 20.22
N THR A 144 -20.64 -6.37 20.56
CA THR A 144 -20.34 -6.93 21.89
C THR A 144 -19.94 -5.89 22.97
N VAL A 145 -20.00 -6.27 24.25
CA VAL A 145 -20.22 -5.30 25.35
C VAL A 145 -18.94 -4.63 25.91
N SER A 146 -17.72 -5.00 25.48
CA SER A 146 -16.46 -4.48 26.07
C SER A 146 -15.66 -3.52 25.16
N GLU A 147 -14.91 -2.58 25.76
CA GLU A 147 -13.96 -1.61 25.15
C GLU A 147 -14.22 -1.16 23.68
N LEU A 148 -15.10 -0.17 23.51
CA LEU A 148 -15.58 0.31 22.21
C LEU A 148 -14.46 0.75 21.24
N LYS A 149 -13.39 1.41 21.71
CA LYS A 149 -12.30 1.92 20.85
C LYS A 149 -11.50 0.79 20.20
N ASN A 150 -11.05 -0.19 20.99
CA ASN A 150 -10.29 -1.34 20.49
C ASN A 150 -11.11 -2.18 19.50
N ARG A 151 -12.42 -2.27 19.75
CA ARG A 151 -13.35 -2.99 18.89
C ARG A 151 -13.62 -2.31 17.56
N ARG A 152 -13.79 -0.98 17.55
CA ARG A 152 -13.84 -0.19 16.31
C ARG A 152 -12.57 -0.36 15.48
N LYS A 153 -11.38 -0.41 16.11
CA LYS A 153 -10.12 -0.70 15.39
C LYS A 153 -10.09 -2.10 14.78
N LYS A 154 -10.54 -3.13 15.51
CA LYS A 154 -10.65 -4.50 14.97
C LYS A 154 -11.64 -4.58 13.81
N ALA A 155 -12.81 -3.95 13.94
CA ALA A 155 -13.81 -3.87 12.89
C ALA A 155 -13.25 -3.18 11.63
N LEU A 156 -12.57 -2.04 11.80
CA LEU A 156 -11.92 -1.32 10.69
C LEU A 156 -10.86 -2.20 10.01
N ARG A 157 -10.04 -2.92 10.78
CA ARG A 157 -9.07 -3.89 10.22
C ARG A 157 -9.75 -4.95 9.36
N CYS A 158 -10.86 -5.55 9.83
CA CYS A 158 -11.61 -6.50 9.02
C CYS A 158 -12.11 -5.87 7.71
N LEU A 159 -12.64 -4.64 7.76
CA LEU A 159 -13.13 -3.95 6.58
C LEU A 159 -12.00 -3.59 5.59
N ASP A 160 -10.84 -3.16 6.08
CA ASP A 160 -9.66 -2.93 5.23
C ASP A 160 -9.19 -4.24 4.58
N LEU A 161 -9.18 -5.37 5.30
CA LEU A 161 -8.88 -6.68 4.72
C LEU A 161 -9.89 -7.08 3.62
N ALA A 162 -11.17 -6.77 3.83
CA ALA A 162 -12.21 -7.00 2.82
C ALA A 162 -11.95 -6.20 1.53
N CYS A 163 -11.39 -4.99 1.64
CA CYS A 163 -10.98 -4.19 0.49
C CYS A 163 -9.69 -4.71 -0.15
N LEU A 164 -8.68 -5.05 0.65
CA LEU A 164 -7.34 -5.42 0.18
C LEU A 164 -7.31 -6.81 -0.47
N MET A 165 -8.03 -7.77 0.10
CA MET A 165 -7.96 -9.18 -0.30
C MET A 165 -9.30 -9.73 -0.81
N GLY A 166 -10.39 -9.00 -0.60
CA GLY A 166 -11.71 -9.40 -1.04
C GLY A 166 -12.00 -9.08 -2.50
N GLY A 167 -13.13 -9.60 -2.98
CA GLY A 167 -13.65 -9.32 -4.31
C GLY A 167 -14.47 -8.02 -4.36
N ASN A 168 -14.98 -7.69 -5.55
CA ASN A 168 -15.64 -6.42 -5.80
C ASN A 168 -17.12 -6.41 -5.41
N LEU A 169 -17.76 -7.58 -5.21
CA LEU A 169 -19.21 -7.67 -4.97
C LEU A 169 -19.65 -6.84 -3.75
N TRP A 170 -18.88 -6.94 -2.65
CA TRP A 170 -19.20 -6.28 -1.37
C TRP A 170 -18.47 -4.96 -1.15
N ARG A 171 -17.57 -4.58 -2.06
CA ARG A 171 -16.72 -3.39 -1.91
C ARG A 171 -17.51 -2.10 -1.68
N PRO A 172 -18.63 -1.81 -2.38
CA PRO A 172 -19.42 -0.61 -2.11
C PRO A 172 -19.96 -0.54 -0.67
N VAL A 173 -20.45 -1.67 -0.15
CA VAL A 173 -20.97 -1.77 1.23
C VAL A 173 -19.83 -1.59 2.23
N VAL A 174 -18.71 -2.29 2.03
CA VAL A 174 -17.54 -2.20 2.90
C VAL A 174 -17.00 -0.76 2.95
N SER A 175 -16.85 -0.10 1.80
CA SER A 175 -16.39 1.28 1.72
C SER A 175 -17.31 2.25 2.47
N HIS A 176 -18.63 2.04 2.39
CA HIS A 176 -19.59 2.83 3.15
C HIS A 176 -19.41 2.66 4.67
N PHE A 177 -19.24 1.42 5.14
CA PHE A 177 -18.95 1.12 6.54
C PHE A 177 -17.67 1.77 7.06
N ILE A 178 -16.61 1.73 6.25
CA ILE A 178 -15.35 2.41 6.57
C ILE A 178 -15.59 3.92 6.71
N SER A 179 -16.34 4.52 5.79
CA SER A 179 -16.65 5.95 5.81
C SER A 179 -17.39 6.38 7.09
N ASP A 180 -18.28 5.53 7.61
CA ASP A 180 -19.01 5.80 8.85
C ASP A 180 -18.17 5.52 10.10
N LEU A 181 -17.29 4.52 10.05
CA LEU A 181 -16.51 4.06 11.20
C LEU A 181 -15.28 4.93 11.49
N VAL A 182 -14.60 5.43 10.45
CA VAL A 182 -13.37 6.22 10.61
C VAL A 182 -13.57 7.50 11.45
N PRO A 183 -14.62 8.32 11.23
CA PRO A 183 -14.88 9.50 12.07
C PRO A 183 -15.03 9.16 13.56
N LEU A 184 -15.72 8.05 13.87
CA LEU A 184 -15.96 7.60 15.24
C LEU A 184 -14.69 7.15 15.98
N LEU A 185 -13.61 6.84 15.26
CA LEU A 185 -12.31 6.55 15.83
C LEU A 185 -11.56 7.83 16.19
N ASN A 186 -11.67 8.86 15.35
CA ASN A 186 -10.98 10.14 15.50
C ASN A 186 -11.62 11.05 16.56
N ASP A 187 -12.95 11.04 16.71
CA ASP A 187 -13.65 11.85 17.72
C ASP A 187 -13.36 11.44 19.17
N SER A 188 -12.94 10.19 19.40
CA SER A 188 -12.63 9.70 20.75
C SER A 188 -11.39 10.34 21.37
N ASP A 189 -10.55 10.99 20.57
CA ASP A 189 -9.41 11.80 21.03
C ASP A 189 -9.78 13.29 21.22
N ALA A 190 -10.97 13.70 20.77
CA ALA A 190 -11.46 15.09 20.76
C ALA A 190 -12.51 15.36 21.85
N ASN A 191 -12.36 14.78 23.04
CA ASN A 191 -13.28 15.04 24.16
C ASN A 191 -13.06 16.45 24.76
N ASN A 192 -13.41 17.47 23.98
CA ASN A 192 -13.80 18.83 24.35
C ASN A 192 -14.30 19.57 23.09
N ASN A 193 -15.42 19.14 22.51
CA ASN A 193 -16.53 20.00 22.04
C ASN A 193 -17.59 19.17 21.28
N SER A 194 -18.84 19.64 21.36
CA SER A 194 -20.10 18.99 20.97
C SER A 194 -20.15 18.33 19.58
N PRO A 195 -21.04 17.34 19.36
CA PRO A 195 -21.20 16.66 18.08
C PRO A 195 -21.68 17.65 17.01
N VAL A 196 -20.96 17.71 15.88
CA VAL A 196 -21.36 18.48 14.72
C VAL A 196 -21.93 17.52 13.67
N ASP A 197 -23.24 17.61 13.48
CA ASP A 197 -23.97 16.97 12.39
C ASP A 197 -23.45 17.45 11.03
N SER A 198 -23.42 16.52 10.08
CA SER A 198 -23.21 16.67 8.64
C SER A 198 -21.76 16.67 8.11
N LEU A 199 -21.68 16.08 6.91
CA LEU A 199 -20.60 16.07 5.91
C LEU A 199 -19.86 17.42 5.71
N ALA A 200 -20.38 18.52 6.28
CA ALA A 200 -19.75 19.84 6.31
C ALA A 200 -18.56 19.95 7.31
N GLY A 201 -18.38 19.01 8.24
CA GLY A 201 -17.22 18.99 9.15
C GLY A 201 -15.86 18.84 8.43
N TYR A 202 -15.85 18.30 7.21
CA TYR A 202 -14.67 18.24 6.34
C TYR A 202 -14.35 19.55 5.61
N LEU A 203 -15.26 20.55 5.65
CA LEU A 203 -15.09 21.84 4.98
C LEU A 203 -14.45 22.91 5.85
N VAL A 204 -14.06 22.59 7.09
CA VAL A 204 -13.31 23.53 7.93
C VAL A 204 -11.83 23.39 7.57
N PRO A 205 -11.16 24.45 7.06
CA PRO A 205 -9.71 24.45 6.97
C PRO A 205 -9.17 24.17 8.37
N ASP A 206 -8.35 23.11 8.51
CA ASP A 206 -7.74 22.74 9.78
C ASP A 206 -7.20 24.01 10.45
N LYS A 207 -7.67 24.27 11.68
CA LYS A 207 -7.09 25.31 12.54
C LYS A 207 -5.58 25.08 12.52
N LYS A 208 -4.85 26.02 11.90
CA LYS A 208 -3.38 26.17 11.87
C LYS A 208 -2.65 25.05 12.63
N LEU A 209 -2.40 23.92 11.97
CA LEU A 209 -1.33 23.02 12.38
C LEU A 209 -0.04 23.82 12.16
N GLU A 210 0.51 24.39 13.23
CA GLU A 210 1.76 25.14 13.18
C GLU A 210 2.94 24.16 13.10
N MET A 211 3.93 24.46 12.26
CA MET A 211 5.17 23.70 12.14
C MET A 211 6.07 23.99 13.36
N GLU A 212 5.71 23.48 14.54
CA GLU A 212 6.63 23.53 15.68
C GLU A 212 7.36 22.18 15.85
N GLY A 213 8.69 22.26 15.90
CA GLY A 213 9.62 21.35 16.58
C GLY A 213 9.78 19.94 16.05
N ASP A 214 8.77 19.09 16.25
CA ASP A 214 8.90 17.62 16.20
C ASP A 214 7.93 16.96 15.20
N ASN A 215 7.16 17.76 14.47
CA ASN A 215 6.04 17.31 13.65
C ASN A 215 6.34 17.10 12.15
N ALA A 216 7.56 17.34 11.70
CA ALA A 216 7.95 17.20 10.31
C ALA A 216 8.71 15.88 10.05
N PHE A 217 8.63 15.33 8.84
CA PHE A 217 9.46 14.19 8.38
C PHE A 217 10.99 14.47 8.39
N LEU A 218 11.40 15.63 8.90
CA LEU A 218 12.70 16.24 8.74
C LEU A 218 13.66 15.84 9.86
N SER A 219 13.98 14.55 9.97
CA SER A 219 15.37 14.22 10.30
C SER A 219 16.16 14.25 9.00
N SER A 220 17.25 15.01 8.91
CA SER A 220 18.14 14.94 7.75
C SER A 220 18.77 13.53 7.72
N PRO A 221 18.33 12.60 6.86
CA PRO A 221 18.95 11.29 6.82
C PRO A 221 20.38 11.46 6.29
N PRO A 222 21.30 10.54 6.62
CA PRO A 222 22.64 10.57 6.06
C PRO A 222 22.57 10.61 4.53
N PRO A 223 23.48 11.36 3.86
CA PRO A 223 23.48 11.50 2.42
C PRO A 223 23.58 10.12 1.77
N GLN A 224 22.60 9.79 0.93
CA GLN A 224 22.57 8.52 0.22
C GLN A 224 23.54 8.56 -0.95
N PRO A 225 24.40 7.54 -1.13
CA PRO A 225 25.26 7.48 -2.31
C PRO A 225 24.39 7.36 -3.57
N LEU A 226 24.73 8.15 -4.58
CA LEU A 226 24.10 8.03 -5.89
C LEU A 226 24.75 6.88 -6.67
N PRO A 227 24.00 6.25 -7.59
CA PRO A 227 24.55 5.25 -8.49
C PRO A 227 25.77 5.74 -9.29
N PRO A 228 26.64 4.83 -9.77
CA PRO A 228 27.80 5.18 -10.59
C PRO A 228 27.40 6.03 -11.81
N GLY A 229 28.15 7.11 -12.06
CA GLY A 229 27.92 8.04 -13.18
C GLY A 229 26.70 8.97 -13.05
N SER A 230 26.02 8.99 -11.90
CA SER A 230 24.90 9.91 -11.64
C SER A 230 25.32 11.39 -11.62
N LEU A 231 24.48 12.26 -12.20
CA LEU A 231 24.54 13.74 -12.13
C LEU A 231 25.87 14.41 -12.56
N GLY A 232 26.71 13.70 -13.32
CA GLY A 232 27.64 14.28 -14.29
C GLY A 232 29.11 14.46 -13.88
N SER A 233 29.97 13.61 -14.47
CA SER A 233 31.19 14.03 -15.19
C SER A 233 31.47 13.16 -16.44
N SER A 234 30.53 12.30 -16.87
CA SER A 234 30.69 11.37 -18.00
C SER A 234 29.81 11.78 -19.20
N SER A 235 30.22 11.44 -20.42
CA SER A 235 29.50 11.70 -21.67
C SER A 235 28.20 10.89 -21.84
N LEU A 236 27.94 9.92 -20.95
CA LEU A 236 26.79 9.01 -21.02
C LEU A 236 25.56 9.51 -20.25
N SER A 237 25.73 10.44 -19.29
CA SER A 237 24.64 11.02 -18.49
C SER A 237 24.08 12.28 -19.16
N HIS A 238 22.77 12.29 -19.37
CA HIS A 238 22.04 13.44 -19.86
C HIS A 238 21.02 13.90 -18.81
N PRO A 239 21.05 15.15 -18.32
CA PRO A 239 20.04 15.59 -17.38
C PRO A 239 18.66 15.58 -18.06
N VAL A 240 17.64 15.09 -17.36
CA VAL A 240 16.25 15.19 -17.85
C VAL A 240 15.88 16.68 -18.03
N PRO A 241 15.32 17.09 -19.19
CA PRO A 241 14.87 18.47 -19.39
C PRO A 241 13.88 18.92 -18.31
N ARG A 242 13.99 20.19 -17.91
CA ARG A 242 13.18 20.79 -16.83
C ARG A 242 12.41 22.02 -17.33
N HIS A 243 11.11 22.04 -17.09
CA HIS A 243 10.23 23.16 -17.43
C HIS A 243 9.37 23.57 -16.24
N HIS A 244 9.25 24.89 -16.02
CA HIS A 244 8.32 25.44 -15.04
C HIS A 244 7.01 25.80 -15.73
N VAL A 245 5.89 25.24 -15.27
CA VAL A 245 4.54 25.45 -15.80
C VAL A 245 4.51 25.20 -17.32
N LEU A 246 4.79 23.95 -17.71
CA LEU A 246 4.78 23.53 -19.11
C LEU A 246 3.35 23.55 -19.65
N SER A 247 3.10 24.24 -20.77
CA SER A 247 1.76 24.26 -21.38
C SER A 247 1.35 22.89 -21.90
N LEU A 248 0.05 22.58 -21.93
CA LEU A 248 -0.46 21.33 -22.51
C LEU A 248 -0.04 21.11 -23.97
N GLU A 249 0.01 22.18 -24.78
CA GLU A 249 0.45 22.11 -26.17
C GLU A 249 1.92 21.69 -26.27
N ALA A 250 2.83 22.39 -25.60
CA ALA A 250 4.26 22.04 -25.58
C ALA A 250 4.50 20.64 -24.98
N PHE A 251 3.78 20.28 -23.91
CA PHE A 251 3.84 18.92 -23.37
C PHE A 251 3.42 17.88 -24.42
N ALA A 252 2.34 18.14 -25.15
CA ALA A 252 1.87 17.27 -26.21
C ALA A 252 2.92 17.14 -27.33
N THR A 253 3.36 18.25 -27.91
CA THR A 253 4.20 18.26 -29.11
C THR A 253 5.63 17.80 -28.85
N ASP A 254 6.20 18.19 -27.72
CA ASP A 254 7.65 18.08 -27.49
C ASP A 254 8.00 16.84 -26.64
N TYR A 255 7.03 16.29 -25.88
CA TYR A 255 7.28 15.20 -24.93
C TYR A 255 6.33 14.00 -25.08
N LEU A 256 5.02 14.22 -25.08
CA LEU A 256 4.05 13.13 -25.17
C LEU A 256 4.01 12.50 -26.57
N LEU A 257 4.00 13.29 -27.65
CA LEU A 257 4.04 12.74 -29.01
C LEU A 257 5.38 12.05 -29.31
N PRO A 258 6.56 12.64 -28.99
CA PRO A 258 7.86 12.04 -29.29
C PRO A 258 8.31 10.98 -28.27
N GLN A 259 7.60 10.85 -27.14
CA GLN A 259 7.94 9.94 -26.04
C GLN A 259 9.28 10.27 -25.38
N HIS A 260 9.44 11.52 -24.95
CA HIS A 260 10.62 11.99 -24.23
C HIS A 260 10.29 12.35 -22.77
N PRO A 261 11.16 11.99 -21.80
CA PRO A 261 10.94 12.34 -20.40
C PRO A 261 11.12 13.83 -20.15
N VAL A 262 10.38 14.36 -19.19
CA VAL A 262 10.49 15.76 -18.75
C VAL A 262 10.12 15.91 -17.29
N VAL A 263 10.85 16.76 -16.58
CA VAL A 263 10.49 17.22 -15.24
C VAL A 263 9.72 18.53 -15.36
N ILE A 264 8.55 18.58 -14.73
CA ILE A 264 7.65 19.72 -14.74
C ILE A 264 7.49 20.24 -13.30
N SER A 265 7.85 21.50 -13.08
CA SER A 265 7.61 22.19 -11.80
C SER A 265 6.45 23.18 -11.91
N GLY A 266 5.89 23.57 -10.77
CA GLY A 266 4.81 24.57 -10.69
C GLY A 266 3.40 24.04 -10.97
N ALA A 267 3.27 22.87 -11.63
CA ALA A 267 1.96 22.25 -11.92
C ALA A 267 1.26 21.68 -10.67
N MET A 268 2.00 21.41 -9.58
CA MET A 268 1.46 20.87 -8.33
C MET A 268 1.19 21.94 -7.26
N ASN A 269 1.46 23.23 -7.54
CA ASN A 269 1.46 24.29 -6.53
C ASN A 269 0.12 24.47 -5.79
N THR A 270 -0.98 23.98 -6.38
CA THR A 270 -2.32 24.04 -5.78
C THR A 270 -2.68 22.84 -4.91
N TRP A 271 -1.84 21.80 -4.85
CA TRP A 271 -2.10 20.60 -4.07
C TRP A 271 -1.93 20.88 -2.58
N PRO A 272 -2.99 20.71 -1.75
CA PRO A 272 -2.85 20.77 -0.29
C PRO A 272 -1.81 19.79 0.26
N ALA A 273 -1.56 18.67 -0.44
CA ALA A 273 -0.60 17.64 -0.07
C ALA A 273 0.81 18.21 0.14
N LEU A 274 1.25 19.18 -0.68
CA LEU A 274 2.58 19.78 -0.55
C LEU A 274 2.82 20.44 0.81
N LYS A 275 1.75 20.84 1.51
CA LYS A 275 1.80 21.36 2.87
C LYS A 275 1.43 20.29 3.90
N ASN A 276 0.29 19.63 3.72
CA ASN A 276 -0.30 18.75 4.72
C ASN A 276 0.54 17.48 4.93
N TRP A 277 1.04 16.90 3.84
CA TRP A 277 1.77 15.63 3.89
C TRP A 277 3.18 15.79 4.45
N GLN A 278 3.65 17.00 4.72
CA GLN A 278 4.91 17.24 5.44
C GLN A 278 4.79 16.96 6.94
N LEU A 279 3.55 16.85 7.46
CA LEU A 279 3.26 16.74 8.88
C LEU A 279 2.97 15.28 9.27
N VAL A 280 3.76 14.71 10.17
CA VAL A 280 3.60 13.34 10.68
C VAL A 280 2.23 13.16 11.32
N ASP A 281 1.79 14.13 12.12
CA ASP A 281 0.48 14.13 12.78
C ASP A 281 -0.69 14.10 11.81
N TYR A 282 -0.54 14.70 10.62
CA TYR A 282 -1.56 14.67 9.58
C TYR A 282 -1.80 13.24 9.10
N TRP A 283 -0.72 12.52 8.81
CA TRP A 283 -0.77 11.10 8.44
C TRP A 283 -1.31 10.24 9.57
N ARG A 284 -0.82 10.44 10.80
CA ARG A 284 -1.27 9.70 11.98
C ARG A 284 -2.78 9.83 12.18
N ARG A 285 -3.31 11.06 12.04
CA ARG A 285 -4.74 11.36 12.21
C ARG A 285 -5.62 10.77 11.11
N HIS A 286 -5.21 10.86 9.85
CA HIS A 286 -6.08 10.52 8.72
C HIS A 286 -5.86 9.11 8.16
N ALA A 287 -4.65 8.57 8.30
CA ALA A 287 -4.28 7.26 7.79
C ALA A 287 -3.89 6.25 8.88
N GLY A 288 -3.48 6.70 10.07
CA GLY A 288 -2.86 5.84 11.09
C GLY A 288 -3.64 4.57 11.42
N ALA A 289 -4.97 4.64 11.54
CA ALA A 289 -5.82 3.50 11.86
C ALA A 289 -6.08 2.52 10.70
N ARG A 290 -5.59 2.82 9.50
CA ARG A 290 -5.83 2.02 8.28
C ARG A 290 -4.80 0.91 8.15
N THR A 291 -5.23 -0.24 7.67
CA THR A 291 -4.34 -1.35 7.33
C THR A 291 -3.81 -1.16 5.91
N VAL A 292 -2.49 -1.22 5.72
CA VAL A 292 -1.83 -1.01 4.43
C VAL A 292 -0.87 -2.15 4.10
N PRO A 293 -0.70 -2.48 2.80
CA PRO A 293 0.35 -3.38 2.36
C PRO A 293 1.69 -2.64 2.33
N VAL A 294 2.73 -3.32 2.81
CA VAL A 294 4.11 -2.86 2.71
C VAL A 294 4.98 -3.99 2.18
N GLU A 295 5.97 -3.64 1.38
CA GLU A 295 7.08 -4.50 1.00
C GLU A 295 8.12 -4.49 2.12
N VAL A 296 8.67 -5.67 2.42
CA VAL A 296 9.71 -5.89 3.43
C VAL A 296 10.89 -6.57 2.75
N GLY A 297 12.10 -6.05 2.93
CA GLY A 297 13.32 -6.52 2.28
C GLY A 297 13.90 -5.49 1.30
N LYS A 298 15.11 -5.72 0.78
CA LYS A 298 15.88 -4.73 0.00
C LYS A 298 15.11 -4.21 -1.22
N ASN A 299 14.62 -5.13 -2.06
CA ASN A 299 13.70 -4.90 -3.17
C ASN A 299 13.17 -6.24 -3.70
N TYR A 300 12.18 -6.20 -4.59
CA TYR A 300 11.48 -7.40 -5.11
C TYR A 300 12.33 -8.34 -5.99
N MET A 301 13.59 -8.00 -6.28
CA MET A 301 14.53 -8.86 -7.02
C MET A 301 15.45 -9.67 -6.10
N VAL A 302 15.46 -9.40 -4.80
CA VAL A 302 16.40 -10.00 -3.83
C VAL A 302 15.69 -11.04 -2.96
N GLU A 303 16.38 -12.15 -2.66
CA GLU A 303 15.89 -13.15 -1.71
C GLU A 303 15.63 -12.51 -0.33
N GLY A 304 14.55 -12.95 0.34
CA GLY A 304 14.10 -12.34 1.59
C GLY A 304 13.13 -11.16 1.41
N TRP A 305 12.79 -10.78 0.17
CA TRP A 305 11.66 -9.88 -0.07
C TRP A 305 10.32 -10.57 0.15
N GLY A 306 9.39 -9.84 0.76
CA GLY A 306 8.01 -10.27 0.95
C GLY A 306 7.06 -9.08 1.13
N GLN A 307 5.76 -9.37 1.21
CA GLN A 307 4.73 -8.38 1.52
C GLN A 307 4.09 -8.69 2.86
N GLN A 308 3.83 -7.65 3.63
CA GLN A 308 3.14 -7.72 4.91
C GLN A 308 2.03 -6.68 5.00
N LEU A 309 0.96 -7.01 5.73
CA LEU A 309 -0.06 -6.05 6.12
C LEU A 309 0.21 -5.53 7.53
N MET A 310 0.19 -4.21 7.72
CA MET A 310 0.34 -3.56 9.03
C MET A 310 -0.54 -2.32 9.13
N LEU A 311 -0.68 -1.76 10.34
CA LEU A 311 -1.31 -0.46 10.49
C LEU A 311 -0.39 0.63 9.92
N PHE A 312 -0.98 1.64 9.30
CA PHE A 312 -0.22 2.78 8.81
C PHE A 312 0.52 3.50 9.95
N SER A 313 -0.06 3.57 11.16
CA SER A 313 0.62 4.13 12.34
C SER A 313 1.90 3.36 12.67
N ASP A 314 1.85 2.03 12.61
CA ASP A 314 3.01 1.19 12.91
C ASP A 314 4.08 1.37 11.83
N PHE A 315 3.66 1.49 10.57
CA PHE A 315 4.56 1.83 9.47
C PHE A 315 5.23 3.20 9.68
N LEU A 316 4.44 4.22 10.02
CA LEU A 316 4.89 5.58 10.25
C LEU A 316 5.89 5.66 11.42
N ASP A 317 5.50 5.15 12.59
CA ASP A 317 6.25 5.32 13.84
C ASP A 317 7.52 4.44 13.87
N ASN A 318 7.50 3.26 13.25
CA ASN A 318 8.64 2.34 13.29
C ASN A 318 9.62 2.52 12.12
N HIS A 319 9.18 3.08 10.98
CA HIS A 319 9.99 3.11 9.76
C HIS A 319 10.19 4.50 9.15
N LEU A 320 9.31 5.48 9.40
CA LEU A 320 9.42 6.80 8.77
C LEU A 320 9.85 7.91 9.74
N VAL A 321 9.40 7.84 11.00
CA VAL A 321 9.77 8.81 12.04
C VAL A 321 11.05 8.32 12.70
N SER A 322 12.10 9.15 12.63
CA SER A 322 13.33 8.91 13.40
C SER A 322 13.02 9.10 14.87
N THR A 323 12.73 8.01 15.59
CA THR A 323 12.85 8.04 17.04
C THR A 323 14.35 8.06 17.33
N GLN A 324 14.83 9.11 18.01
CA GLN A 324 16.09 8.98 18.73
C GLN A 324 16.02 7.69 19.57
N PRO A 325 17.14 6.96 19.74
CA PRO A 325 17.12 5.74 20.54
C PRO A 325 16.47 6.07 21.89
N LYS A 326 15.36 5.39 22.19
CA LYS A 326 14.73 5.47 23.51
C LYS A 326 15.86 5.22 24.52
N SER A 327 16.05 6.14 25.48
CA SER A 327 17.06 5.97 26.51
C SER A 327 16.87 4.60 27.16
N MET A 328 17.98 3.99 27.56
CA MET A 328 18.03 2.62 28.10
C MET A 328 17.08 2.36 29.28
N GLU A 329 16.46 3.39 29.86
CA GLU A 329 15.57 3.28 31.02
C GLU A 329 14.19 2.66 30.72
N GLU A 330 13.64 2.75 29.49
CA GLU A 330 12.30 2.19 29.21
C GLU A 330 12.30 0.69 28.85
N LYS A 331 13.46 0.07 28.65
CA LYS A 331 13.55 -1.39 28.42
C LYS A 331 13.37 -2.24 29.68
N PHE A 332 13.39 -1.61 30.87
CA PHE A 332 13.41 -2.34 32.14
C PHE A 332 12.04 -2.69 32.74
N GLU A 333 10.92 -2.20 32.19
CA GLU A 333 9.58 -2.47 32.77
C GLU A 333 8.73 -3.49 32.02
N SER A 334 9.17 -4.00 30.85
CA SER A 334 8.47 -5.08 30.14
C SER A 334 9.14 -6.46 30.26
N GLN A 335 10.26 -6.58 30.97
CA GLN A 335 10.93 -7.86 31.23
C GLN A 335 10.70 -8.33 32.68
N SER A 336 9.47 -8.72 33.00
CA SER A 336 9.23 -9.62 34.11
C SER A 336 8.15 -10.64 33.75
N LYS A 337 8.58 -11.67 33.00
CA LYS A 337 8.10 -13.06 32.96
C LYS A 337 8.27 -13.62 31.56
N ASP A 338 9.44 -14.19 31.29
CA ASP A 338 9.59 -15.62 31.06
C ASP A 338 11.06 -15.92 30.81
N GLN A 339 11.61 -16.85 31.58
CA GLN A 339 12.97 -17.34 31.47
C GLN A 339 13.00 -18.40 30.36
N HIS A 340 13.81 -18.23 29.32
CA HIS A 340 14.53 -19.33 28.66
C HIS A 340 15.65 -18.79 27.76
N GLU A 341 16.87 -19.22 28.10
CA GLU A 341 18.07 -19.45 27.27
C GLU A 341 18.62 -18.30 26.40
N GLU A 342 19.69 -17.69 26.95
CA GLU A 342 20.63 -16.80 26.27
C GLU A 342 21.55 -17.61 25.34
N GLU A 343 21.48 -17.36 24.03
CA GLU A 343 22.61 -17.57 23.12
C GLU A 343 23.29 -16.21 22.92
N GLU A 344 24.55 -16.13 23.33
CA GLU A 344 25.44 -14.99 23.10
C GLU A 344 25.74 -14.88 21.60
N GLY A 345 25.11 -13.92 20.93
CA GLY A 345 25.42 -13.52 19.55
C GLY A 345 26.21 -12.21 19.54
N GLU A 346 27.34 -12.23 18.84
CA GLU A 346 28.25 -11.10 18.62
C GLU A 346 27.52 -9.89 17.99
N ASP A 347 27.83 -8.71 18.52
CA ASP A 347 27.35 -7.39 18.08
C ASP A 347 28.04 -6.99 16.76
N ASP A 348 27.51 -7.47 15.64
CA ASP A 348 27.83 -6.97 14.30
C ASP A 348 26.89 -5.81 13.94
N GLY A 349 27.49 -4.66 13.65
CA GLY A 349 26.81 -3.37 13.48
C GLY A 349 25.84 -3.30 12.29
N ASP A 350 24.66 -2.74 12.57
CA ASP A 350 23.84 -1.89 11.68
C ASP A 350 23.48 -2.35 10.25
N GLU A 351 23.59 -3.63 9.89
CA GLU A 351 23.18 -4.12 8.55
C GLU A 351 21.75 -4.68 8.46
N ASN A 352 20.99 -4.79 9.57
CA ASN A 352 19.74 -5.56 9.57
C ASN A 352 18.45 -4.76 9.85
N LYS A 353 18.44 -3.44 9.61
CA LYS A 353 17.17 -2.71 9.59
C LYS A 353 16.46 -3.00 8.27
N SER A 354 15.60 -4.02 8.28
CA SER A 354 14.81 -4.43 7.11
C SER A 354 14.15 -3.21 6.45
N CYS A 355 14.43 -3.02 5.16
CA CYS A 355 13.84 -1.96 4.35
C CYS A 355 12.33 -2.22 4.24
N VAL A 356 11.51 -1.25 4.66
CA VAL A 356 10.05 -1.34 4.58
C VAL A 356 9.53 -0.23 3.69
N TYR A 357 8.75 -0.60 2.67
CA TYR A 357 8.30 0.32 1.63
C TYR A 357 6.81 0.13 1.32
N LEU A 358 5.99 1.15 1.57
CA LEU A 358 4.62 1.18 1.04
C LEU A 358 4.72 1.52 -0.44
N ALA A 359 4.68 0.49 -1.27
CA ALA A 359 4.86 0.56 -2.70
C ALA A 359 3.58 0.20 -3.44
N GLN A 360 3.34 0.88 -4.57
CA GLN A 360 2.32 0.50 -5.56
C GLN A 360 0.90 0.32 -4.98
N HIS A 361 0.51 1.13 -4.00
CA HIS A 361 -0.80 1.02 -3.36
C HIS A 361 -1.67 2.24 -3.63
N ASP A 362 -2.93 2.04 -4.02
CA ASP A 362 -3.92 3.11 -4.19
C ASP A 362 -4.45 3.60 -2.83
N LEU A 363 -3.55 4.23 -2.08
CA LEU A 363 -3.80 4.75 -0.75
C LEU A 363 -4.87 5.83 -0.75
N VAL A 364 -4.95 6.63 -1.83
CA VAL A 364 -5.91 7.73 -1.94
C VAL A 364 -7.34 7.23 -2.21
N ALA A 365 -7.52 6.12 -2.94
CA ALA A 365 -8.81 5.45 -3.03
C ALA A 365 -9.19 4.78 -1.70
N GLN A 366 -8.22 4.18 -0.98
CA GLN A 366 -8.48 3.60 0.34
C GLN A 366 -8.87 4.69 1.36
N ILE A 367 -8.26 5.87 1.28
CA ILE A 367 -8.39 6.97 2.24
C ILE A 367 -8.86 8.24 1.50
N PRO A 368 -10.17 8.42 1.27
CA PRO A 368 -10.71 9.53 0.48
C PRO A 368 -10.31 10.92 0.96
N ARG A 369 -10.00 11.10 2.25
CA ARG A 369 -9.49 12.36 2.77
C ARG A 369 -8.15 12.76 2.12
N LEU A 370 -7.26 11.80 1.85
CA LEU A 370 -5.98 12.05 1.18
C LEU A 370 -6.17 12.37 -0.30
N ALA A 371 -7.19 11.79 -0.95
CA ALA A 371 -7.53 12.11 -2.33
C ALA A 371 -7.91 13.59 -2.52
N GLN A 372 -8.43 14.25 -1.47
CA GLN A 372 -8.75 15.68 -1.49
C GLN A 372 -7.51 16.59 -1.44
N ASP A 373 -6.33 16.05 -1.12
CA ASP A 373 -5.09 16.82 -1.05
C ASP A 373 -4.33 16.86 -2.38
N ILE A 374 -4.78 16.10 -3.38
CA ILE A 374 -4.14 15.99 -4.69
C ILE A 374 -5.17 16.23 -5.80
N HIS A 375 -4.69 16.57 -6.99
CA HIS A 375 -5.52 16.64 -8.19
C HIS A 375 -4.88 15.78 -9.29
N GLN A 376 -5.71 15.21 -10.16
CA GLN A 376 -5.18 14.61 -11.38
C GLN A 376 -4.44 15.70 -12.19
N PRO A 377 -3.18 15.49 -12.59
CA PRO A 377 -2.47 16.44 -13.44
C PRO A 377 -3.21 16.69 -14.76
N GLU A 378 -3.29 17.94 -15.19
CA GLU A 378 -3.99 18.32 -16.44
C GLU A 378 -3.41 17.60 -17.66
N TYR A 379 -2.10 17.30 -17.66
CA TYR A 379 -1.43 16.54 -18.72
C TYR A 379 -2.06 15.19 -19.02
N CYS A 380 -2.68 14.54 -18.03
CA CYS A 380 -3.39 13.27 -18.23
C CYS A 380 -4.63 13.42 -19.12
N SER A 381 -5.20 14.62 -19.27
CA SER A 381 -6.37 14.85 -20.13
C SER A 381 -6.07 14.73 -21.62
N LEU A 382 -4.79 14.61 -22.00
CA LEU A 382 -4.35 14.41 -23.38
C LEU A 382 -4.44 12.93 -23.82
N GLY A 383 -4.88 12.04 -22.94
CA GLY A 383 -5.16 10.64 -23.26
C GLY A 383 -6.48 10.13 -22.68
N GLN A 384 -6.59 8.82 -22.51
CA GLN A 384 -7.70 8.16 -21.82
C GLN A 384 -7.71 8.49 -20.32
N PRO A 385 -8.84 8.30 -19.63
CA PRO A 385 -8.92 8.48 -18.19
C PRO A 385 -7.84 7.71 -17.43
N VAL A 386 -7.30 8.33 -16.38
CA VAL A 386 -6.37 7.67 -15.45
C VAL A 386 -7.05 6.43 -14.90
N TYR A 387 -6.41 5.27 -15.08
CA TYR A 387 -6.95 3.99 -14.65
C TYR A 387 -6.33 3.51 -13.33
N ALA A 388 -5.18 4.08 -12.94
CA ALA A 388 -4.51 3.76 -11.69
C ALA A 388 -3.83 5.00 -11.10
N THR A 389 -4.01 5.18 -9.79
CA THR A 389 -3.30 6.19 -8.98
C THR A 389 -2.66 5.47 -7.80
N ASN A 390 -1.33 5.37 -7.74
CA ASN A 390 -0.67 4.70 -6.61
C ASN A 390 0.22 5.66 -5.84
N THR A 391 0.32 5.40 -4.54
CA THR A 391 1.18 6.13 -3.62
C THR A 391 2.40 5.27 -3.29
N TRP A 392 3.54 5.93 -3.18
CA TRP A 392 4.80 5.35 -2.75
C TRP A 392 5.30 6.11 -1.52
N ILE A 393 5.42 5.43 -0.38
CA ILE A 393 5.87 6.03 0.88
C ILE A 393 6.95 5.14 1.48
N GLY A 394 8.10 5.71 1.81
CA GLY A 394 9.20 4.95 2.40
C GLY A 394 10.28 5.82 3.02
N PRO A 395 11.15 5.23 3.84
CA PRO A 395 12.33 5.91 4.36
C PRO A 395 13.34 6.22 3.25
N SER A 396 14.37 6.98 3.63
CA SER A 396 15.58 7.13 2.82
C SER A 396 16.19 5.76 2.49
N GLY A 397 16.65 5.59 1.25
CA GLY A 397 17.30 4.36 0.78
C GLY A 397 16.37 3.33 0.13
N THR A 398 15.04 3.52 0.13
CA THR A 398 14.14 2.62 -0.62
C THR A 398 14.43 2.67 -2.11
N VAL A 399 14.44 1.50 -2.75
CA VAL A 399 14.77 1.33 -4.16
C VAL A 399 13.63 0.63 -4.89
N THR A 400 13.23 1.19 -6.03
CA THR A 400 12.49 0.48 -7.06
C THR A 400 13.50 0.11 -8.17
N PRO A 401 13.81 -1.19 -8.33
CA PRO A 401 14.71 -1.70 -9.37
C PRO A 401 14.37 -1.21 -10.77
N LEU A 402 15.35 -1.32 -11.68
CA LEU A 402 15.20 -0.89 -13.07
C LEU A 402 14.14 -1.73 -13.78
N HIS A 403 13.03 -1.12 -14.16
CA HIS A 403 11.90 -1.80 -14.79
C HIS A 403 11.19 -0.90 -15.81
N THR A 404 10.24 -1.47 -16.53
CA THR A 404 9.42 -0.75 -17.52
C THR A 404 7.93 -0.97 -17.27
N ASP A 405 7.17 0.13 -17.43
CA ASP A 405 5.71 0.15 -17.31
C ASP A 405 5.02 0.11 -18.68
N PRO A 406 3.86 -0.56 -18.79
CA PRO A 406 3.15 -0.69 -20.07
C PRO A 406 2.39 0.57 -20.50
N GLU A 407 2.27 1.60 -19.65
CA GLU A 407 1.43 2.79 -19.88
C GLU A 407 2.20 4.09 -19.57
N GLN A 408 1.62 5.24 -19.90
CA GLN A 408 2.20 6.55 -19.57
C GLN A 408 2.17 6.78 -18.06
N ASN A 409 3.16 7.47 -17.50
CA ASN A 409 3.27 7.66 -16.06
C ASN A 409 3.73 9.09 -15.69
N LEU A 410 3.03 9.70 -14.74
CA LEU A 410 3.46 10.94 -14.08
C LEU A 410 3.79 10.62 -12.62
N LEU A 411 5.08 10.57 -12.32
CA LEU A 411 5.60 10.44 -10.96
C LEU A 411 5.64 11.82 -10.30
N CYS A 412 4.68 12.11 -9.42
CA CYS A 412 4.55 13.38 -8.73
C CYS A 412 5.19 13.30 -7.33
N GLN A 413 6.23 14.10 -7.07
CA GLN A 413 6.94 14.08 -5.80
C GLN A 413 6.33 15.07 -4.80
N VAL A 414 5.88 14.57 -3.65
CA VAL A 414 5.14 15.38 -2.66
C VAL A 414 5.97 15.66 -1.40
N VAL A 415 6.68 14.65 -0.89
CA VAL A 415 7.53 14.76 0.31
C VAL A 415 8.90 14.21 -0.04
N GLY A 416 9.97 14.91 0.35
CA GLY A 416 11.33 14.42 0.16
C GLY A 416 11.79 14.41 -1.30
N ARG A 417 12.81 13.60 -1.59
CA ARG A 417 13.53 13.60 -2.86
C ARG A 417 13.81 12.20 -3.37
N LYS A 418 13.78 12.02 -4.69
CA LYS A 418 14.11 10.75 -5.35
C LYS A 418 15.14 10.96 -6.46
N TYR A 419 16.17 10.14 -6.49
CA TYR A 419 17.00 9.97 -7.67
C TYR A 419 16.26 9.07 -8.67
N VAL A 420 16.24 9.46 -9.94
CA VAL A 420 15.66 8.67 -11.02
C VAL A 420 16.66 8.54 -12.16
N ARG A 421 16.85 7.31 -12.66
CA ARG A 421 17.61 7.02 -13.88
C ARG A 421 16.68 6.41 -14.92
N LEU A 422 16.76 6.89 -16.15
CA LEU A 422 15.86 6.58 -17.26
C LEU A 422 16.65 6.09 -18.48
N TYR A 423 16.21 5.01 -19.10
CA TYR A 423 16.73 4.55 -20.38
C TYR A 423 15.62 4.44 -21.41
N SER A 424 15.93 4.86 -22.65
CA SER A 424 15.02 4.68 -23.78
C SER A 424 14.71 3.18 -23.98
N PRO A 425 13.50 2.81 -24.43
CA PRO A 425 13.16 1.44 -24.82
C PRO A 425 14.15 0.84 -25.84
N GLU A 426 14.84 1.66 -26.64
CA GLU A 426 15.88 1.24 -27.58
C GLU A 426 17.07 0.56 -26.87
N GLN A 427 17.31 0.89 -25.59
CA GLN A 427 18.38 0.33 -24.79
C GLN A 427 18.03 -1.02 -24.16
N SER A 428 16.82 -1.57 -24.38
CA SER A 428 16.36 -2.81 -23.73
C SER A 428 17.34 -3.98 -23.88
N HIS A 429 18.03 -4.09 -25.02
CA HIS A 429 19.02 -5.13 -25.30
C HIS A 429 20.28 -5.03 -24.42
N ALA A 430 20.58 -3.85 -23.88
CA ALA A 430 21.68 -3.62 -22.93
C ALA A 430 21.25 -3.79 -21.47
N LEU A 431 19.94 -3.79 -21.21
CA LEU A 431 19.35 -3.83 -19.87
C LEU A 431 18.77 -5.21 -19.53
N VAL A 432 18.53 -6.04 -20.53
CA VAL A 432 18.02 -7.41 -20.37
C VAL A 432 19.04 -8.37 -20.97
N CYS A 433 19.33 -9.47 -20.27
CA CYS A 433 20.23 -10.48 -20.78
C CYS A 433 19.63 -11.15 -22.03
N VAL A 434 20.27 -10.98 -23.19
CA VAL A 434 20.06 -11.85 -24.35
C VAL A 434 21.25 -12.79 -24.44
N GLY A 435 21.18 -13.91 -23.70
CA GLY A 435 22.29 -14.85 -23.54
C GLY A 435 21.87 -16.32 -23.57
N GLY A 436 21.67 -16.85 -24.78
CA GLY A 436 22.14 -18.18 -25.21
C GLY A 436 21.74 -19.44 -24.42
N ARG A 437 20.57 -20.00 -24.73
CA ARG A 437 20.50 -21.44 -25.07
C ARG A 437 20.01 -21.54 -26.50
N GLY A 438 20.86 -22.08 -27.38
CA GLY A 438 20.45 -22.45 -28.72
C GLY A 438 19.37 -23.53 -28.60
N GLU A 439 18.14 -23.17 -28.90
CA GLU A 439 17.12 -24.14 -29.26
C GLU A 439 17.12 -24.21 -30.78
N GLU A 440 17.58 -25.36 -31.28
CA GLU A 440 17.46 -25.77 -32.66
C GLU A 440 16.01 -25.66 -33.13
N GLU A 441 15.87 -25.33 -34.42
CA GLU A 441 14.63 -25.24 -35.17
C GLU A 441 13.68 -26.41 -34.88
N GLY A 442 12.42 -26.12 -34.57
CA GLY A 442 11.41 -27.17 -34.45
C GLY A 442 9.99 -26.71 -34.12
N HIS A 443 9.22 -26.43 -35.16
CA HIS A 443 7.76 -26.56 -35.26
C HIS A 443 6.84 -25.37 -34.91
N GLN A 444 6.00 -25.08 -35.90
CA GLN A 444 4.90 -24.13 -35.96
C GLN A 444 3.82 -24.38 -34.89
N GLY A 445 3.29 -23.30 -34.31
CA GLY A 445 2.07 -23.32 -33.50
C GLY A 445 1.62 -21.90 -33.15
N ASN A 446 0.35 -21.62 -33.40
CA ASN A 446 -0.25 -20.28 -33.52
C ASN A 446 -0.76 -19.73 -32.16
N SER A 447 -0.93 -18.39 -32.08
CA SER A 447 -1.93 -17.61 -31.30
C SER A 447 -1.66 -17.07 -29.86
N SER A 448 -1.95 -15.76 -29.74
CA SER A 448 -2.66 -15.01 -28.67
C SER A 448 -1.99 -14.61 -27.34
N SER A 449 -1.55 -13.33 -27.31
CA SER A 449 -1.90 -12.24 -26.36
C SER A 449 -2.47 -12.57 -24.96
N GLY A 450 -1.85 -12.00 -23.92
CA GLY A 450 -2.48 -11.73 -22.62
C GLY A 450 -1.47 -11.45 -21.49
N GLY A 451 -1.47 -10.22 -20.97
CA GLY A 451 -0.51 -9.74 -19.97
C GLY A 451 -0.84 -10.08 -18.50
N GLY A 452 0.11 -9.70 -17.64
CA GLY A 452 -0.08 -9.38 -16.22
C GLY A 452 -0.19 -10.55 -15.25
N GLY A 453 0.76 -10.67 -14.32
CA GLY A 453 0.58 -11.50 -13.13
C GLY A 453 1.87 -11.77 -12.36
N GLY A 454 2.07 -11.05 -11.26
CA GLY A 454 3.04 -11.38 -10.23
C GLY A 454 2.66 -12.65 -9.46
N GLY A 455 3.68 -13.40 -9.05
CA GLY A 455 3.60 -14.58 -8.20
C GLY A 455 5.00 -15.17 -8.01
N GLY A 456 5.49 -15.16 -6.77
CA GLY A 456 6.84 -15.57 -6.41
C GLY A 456 7.11 -17.07 -6.54
N GLY A 457 8.37 -17.38 -6.85
CA GLY A 457 8.97 -18.71 -6.98
C GLY A 457 10.22 -18.56 -7.86
N GLY A 458 11.40 -18.87 -7.33
CA GLY A 458 12.69 -18.41 -7.86
C GLY A 458 12.95 -18.68 -9.36
N SER A 459 13.69 -17.74 -9.96
CA SER A 459 14.24 -17.75 -11.32
C SER A 459 13.24 -17.69 -12.48
N SER A 460 12.52 -16.57 -12.58
CA SER A 460 12.10 -16.04 -13.88
C SER A 460 12.17 -14.52 -13.81
N LEU A 461 13.28 -13.94 -14.28
CA LEU A 461 13.38 -12.50 -14.49
C LEU A 461 12.20 -12.11 -15.38
N THR A 462 11.27 -11.31 -14.84
CA THR A 462 10.15 -10.78 -15.62
C THR A 462 10.70 -9.98 -16.79
N LEU A 463 10.19 -10.19 -18.01
CA LEU A 463 10.66 -9.49 -19.23
C LEU A 463 10.68 -7.96 -19.12
N ASN A 464 10.00 -7.37 -18.13
CA ASN A 464 9.92 -5.94 -17.89
C ASN A 464 10.75 -5.46 -16.68
N THR A 465 11.54 -6.31 -16.01
CA THR A 465 12.49 -5.90 -14.98
C THR A 465 13.91 -6.33 -15.37
N SER A 466 14.84 -5.40 -15.26
CA SER A 466 16.25 -5.65 -15.54
C SER A 466 16.90 -6.37 -14.37
N PRO A 467 17.72 -7.40 -14.61
CA PRO A 467 18.58 -7.99 -13.57
C PRO A 467 19.74 -7.07 -13.15
N VAL A 468 19.99 -5.98 -13.88
CA VAL A 468 21.09 -5.07 -13.57
C VAL A 468 20.81 -4.31 -12.28
N ASP A 469 21.71 -4.45 -11.31
CA ASP A 469 21.72 -3.60 -10.12
C ASP A 469 22.40 -2.26 -10.44
N VAL A 470 21.57 -1.25 -10.67
CA VAL A 470 22.00 0.12 -11.01
C VAL A 470 22.87 0.74 -9.91
N ASP A 471 22.72 0.36 -8.64
CA ASP A 471 23.51 0.92 -7.54
C ASP A 471 24.98 0.47 -7.57
N THR A 472 25.26 -0.69 -8.14
CA THR A 472 26.56 -1.38 -7.98
C THR A 472 27.27 -1.65 -9.30
N HIS A 473 26.54 -1.78 -10.42
CA HIS A 473 27.16 -2.09 -11.71
C HIS A 473 27.98 -0.92 -12.26
N PRO A 474 29.24 -1.16 -12.69
CA PRO A 474 30.12 -0.12 -13.18
C PRO A 474 29.67 0.43 -14.55
N LEU A 475 29.95 1.72 -14.78
CA LEU A 475 29.85 2.35 -16.10
C LEU A 475 31.24 2.57 -16.69
N LEU A 476 31.33 2.76 -18.01
CA LEU A 476 32.59 3.16 -18.63
C LEU A 476 32.98 4.57 -18.17
N GLU A 477 34.09 4.70 -17.44
CA GLU A 477 34.73 6.01 -17.23
C GLU A 477 35.44 6.45 -18.51
N GLU A 478 35.18 7.67 -18.98
CA GLU A 478 35.99 8.26 -20.05
C GLU A 478 37.40 8.54 -19.52
N ASN A 479 38.40 7.92 -20.14
CA ASN A 479 39.81 8.27 -19.99
C ASN A 479 40.04 9.73 -20.44
N SER A 480 39.76 10.69 -19.57
CA SER A 480 40.16 12.09 -19.72
C SER A 480 41.58 12.28 -19.20
N LYS A 481 42.55 11.70 -19.91
CA LYS A 481 43.93 12.19 -19.89
C LYS A 481 44.43 12.40 -21.30
N GLY A 482 44.50 13.67 -21.67
CA GLY A 482 45.19 14.15 -22.86
C GLY A 482 46.65 13.71 -22.86
N ARG A 483 47.12 13.48 -24.09
CA ARG A 483 48.51 13.36 -24.54
C ARG A 483 49.54 14.07 -23.65
N ASN A 484 50.65 13.39 -23.35
CA ASN A 484 51.98 13.91 -23.67
C ASN A 484 52.99 12.78 -24.00
N SER A 485 53.67 13.02 -25.12
CA SER A 485 54.90 12.50 -25.72
C SER A 485 55.85 11.54 -24.98
N GLU A 486 56.42 10.66 -25.83
CA GLU A 486 57.83 10.21 -25.91
C GLU A 486 58.38 9.11 -24.96
N GLY A 487 58.66 7.95 -25.58
CA GLY A 487 59.95 7.25 -25.53
C GLY A 487 60.38 6.57 -24.23
N THR A 488 60.48 5.24 -24.26
CA THR A 488 61.73 4.43 -24.17
C THR A 488 61.36 3.01 -23.71
N GLU A 489 61.91 2.00 -24.40
CA GLU A 489 61.78 0.59 -24.09
C GLU A 489 62.45 0.20 -22.76
N GLY A 490 61.87 -0.79 -22.08
CA GLY A 490 62.64 -1.73 -21.26
C GLY A 490 62.13 -1.95 -19.83
N GLY A 491 61.66 -3.17 -19.56
CA GLY A 491 61.94 -3.84 -18.29
C GLY A 491 60.78 -4.05 -17.31
N SER A 492 60.52 -5.34 -17.08
CA SER A 492 59.91 -5.97 -15.90
C SER A 492 58.41 -5.76 -15.65
N SER A 493 57.71 -6.86 -15.89
CA SER A 493 56.35 -7.16 -15.47
C SER A 493 56.25 -7.26 -13.95
N ASP A 494 55.73 -6.23 -13.29
CA ASP A 494 55.07 -6.36 -12.00
C ASP A 494 53.57 -6.32 -12.24
N LYS A 495 52.94 -7.49 -12.13
CA LYS A 495 51.48 -7.64 -12.09
C LYS A 495 50.98 -7.01 -10.78
N ILE A 496 50.32 -5.87 -10.88
CA ILE A 496 49.35 -5.47 -9.86
C ILE A 496 48.06 -6.19 -10.24
N GLU A 497 47.77 -7.29 -9.54
CA GLU A 497 46.46 -7.93 -9.57
C GLU A 497 45.43 -6.94 -9.00
N ILE A 498 44.64 -6.35 -9.89
CA ILE A 498 43.35 -5.79 -9.51
C ILE A 498 42.43 -7.00 -9.38
N GLU A 499 42.02 -7.33 -8.16
CA GLU A 499 40.92 -8.27 -7.91
C GLU A 499 39.65 -7.71 -8.56
N GLY A 500 39.42 -8.12 -9.81
CA GLY A 500 38.27 -7.73 -10.61
C GLY A 500 37.02 -8.45 -10.10
N GLY A 501 36.12 -7.69 -9.47
CA GLY A 501 34.76 -8.14 -9.17
C GLY A 501 34.04 -8.59 -10.44
N SER A 502 33.32 -9.71 -10.35
CA SER A 502 32.68 -10.46 -11.43
C SER A 502 31.57 -9.73 -12.21
N GLY A 503 31.27 -8.46 -11.93
CA GLY A 503 30.10 -7.76 -12.50
C GLY A 503 30.23 -7.32 -13.96
N MET A 504 31.46 -7.14 -14.47
CA MET A 504 31.67 -6.64 -15.84
C MET A 504 31.39 -7.67 -16.93
N ALA A 505 31.33 -8.97 -16.57
CA ALA A 505 31.22 -10.07 -17.52
C ALA A 505 29.77 -10.41 -17.92
N GLU A 506 28.77 -10.04 -17.12
CA GLU A 506 27.38 -10.50 -17.31
C GLU A 506 26.52 -9.52 -18.14
N TYR A 507 26.81 -8.21 -18.08
CA TYR A 507 26.05 -7.16 -18.77
C TYR A 507 26.95 -6.17 -19.53
N PRO A 508 27.71 -6.62 -20.54
CA PRO A 508 28.77 -5.83 -21.17
C PRO A 508 28.26 -4.57 -21.89
N LEU A 509 27.01 -4.55 -22.33
CA LEU A 509 26.40 -3.41 -23.01
C LEU A 509 25.81 -2.38 -22.04
N TYR A 510 25.57 -2.75 -20.78
CA TYR A 510 25.01 -1.85 -19.77
C TYR A 510 25.93 -0.64 -19.54
N ALA A 511 27.23 -0.90 -19.45
CA ALA A 511 28.22 0.11 -19.09
C ALA A 511 28.32 1.27 -20.09
N SER A 512 27.84 1.10 -21.33
CA SER A 512 27.82 2.11 -22.40
C SER A 512 26.42 2.58 -22.79
N ALA A 513 25.36 2.06 -22.15
CA ALA A 513 23.99 2.42 -22.48
C ALA A 513 23.71 3.89 -22.09
N PRO A 514 23.34 4.78 -23.04
CA PRO A 514 23.02 6.16 -22.71
C PRO A 514 21.76 6.24 -21.86
N PHE A 515 21.79 7.12 -20.86
CA PHE A 515 20.67 7.33 -19.95
C PHE A 515 20.42 8.81 -19.69
N PHE A 516 19.19 9.07 -19.23
CA PHE A 516 18.84 10.32 -18.59
C PHE A 516 18.77 10.14 -17.08
N ASP A 517 19.09 11.18 -16.30
CA ASP A 517 18.86 11.15 -14.87
C ASP A 517 18.48 12.51 -14.29
N CYS A 518 17.85 12.45 -13.11
CA CYS A 518 17.50 13.64 -12.33
C CYS A 518 17.37 13.31 -10.84
N VAL A 519 17.41 14.36 -10.02
CA VAL A 519 16.86 14.32 -8.66
C VAL A 519 15.52 15.03 -8.72
N LEU A 520 14.44 14.28 -8.47
CA LEU A 520 13.09 14.80 -8.41
C LEU A 520 12.84 15.38 -7.01
N GLU A 521 12.54 16.68 -6.97
CA GLU A 521 12.32 17.45 -5.74
C GLU A 521 10.82 17.57 -5.39
N SER A 522 10.51 17.86 -4.14
CA SER A 522 9.12 18.11 -3.69
C SER A 522 8.47 19.23 -4.51
N GLY A 523 7.30 18.96 -5.10
CA GLY A 523 6.57 19.88 -5.98
C GLY A 523 6.89 19.73 -7.48
N GLU A 524 7.80 18.83 -7.83
CA GLU A 524 8.07 18.43 -9.21
C GLU A 524 7.34 17.14 -9.59
N MET A 525 6.94 17.02 -10.85
CA MET A 525 6.51 15.76 -11.44
C MET A 525 7.42 15.37 -12.60
N LEU A 526 7.70 14.08 -12.72
CA LEU A 526 8.43 13.49 -13.83
C LEU A 526 7.47 12.75 -14.75
N TYR A 527 7.44 13.14 -16.01
CA TYR A 527 6.83 12.34 -17.07
C TYR A 527 7.78 11.22 -17.47
N ILE A 528 7.32 9.98 -17.26
CA ILE A 528 7.98 8.75 -17.69
C ILE A 528 7.16 8.22 -18.87
N PRO A 529 7.70 8.29 -20.11
CA PRO A 529 6.94 7.86 -21.27
C PRO A 529 6.73 6.35 -21.26
N VAL A 530 5.69 5.90 -21.97
CA VAL A 530 5.34 4.48 -22.04
C VAL A 530 6.55 3.62 -22.40
N ARG A 531 6.72 2.52 -21.66
CA ARG A 531 7.82 1.56 -21.81
C ARG A 531 9.24 2.06 -21.53
N TRP A 532 9.43 3.30 -21.06
CA TRP A 532 10.75 3.74 -20.63
C TRP A 532 11.21 2.95 -19.40
N TRP A 533 12.46 2.51 -19.45
CA TRP A 533 13.09 1.86 -18.32
C TRP A 533 13.41 2.91 -17.26
N HIS A 534 13.05 2.66 -16.01
CA HIS A 534 13.30 3.59 -14.93
C HIS A 534 13.71 2.87 -13.64
N TYR A 535 14.73 3.43 -12.99
CA TYR A 535 15.22 3.06 -11.67
C TYR A 535 14.97 4.25 -10.74
N VAL A 536 14.52 3.98 -9.52
CA VAL A 536 14.15 5.04 -8.55
C VAL A 536 14.75 4.73 -7.19
N LYS A 537 15.42 5.71 -6.58
CA LYS A 537 15.98 5.63 -5.22
C LYS A 537 15.54 6.82 -4.38
N SER A 538 14.94 6.57 -3.22
CA SER A 538 14.59 7.63 -2.27
C SER A 538 15.85 8.16 -1.57
N LEU A 539 16.13 9.45 -1.73
CA LEU A 539 17.30 10.12 -1.13
C LEU A 539 16.99 10.71 0.25
N SER A 540 15.72 10.69 0.63
CA SER A 540 15.20 11.06 1.94
C SER A 540 13.97 10.20 2.23
N THR A 541 13.40 10.31 3.44
CA THR A 541 12.00 9.90 3.63
C THR A 541 11.15 10.59 2.57
N SER A 542 10.34 9.80 1.87
CA SER A 542 9.71 10.22 0.62
C SER A 542 8.25 9.78 0.56
N ALA A 543 7.42 10.64 -0.03
CA ALA A 543 6.06 10.31 -0.47
C ALA A 543 5.85 10.83 -1.91
N SER A 544 5.43 9.94 -2.80
CA SER A 544 5.16 10.25 -4.22
C SER A 544 3.83 9.66 -4.65
N VAL A 545 3.20 10.25 -5.67
CA VAL A 545 1.96 9.74 -6.28
C VAL A 545 2.18 9.56 -7.77
N ASN A 546 1.85 8.38 -8.29
CA ASN A 546 1.89 8.08 -9.72
C ASN A 546 0.50 8.10 -10.31
N PHE A 547 0.38 8.68 -11.51
CA PHE A 547 -0.82 8.60 -12.34
C PHE A 547 -0.48 7.83 -13.61
N TRP A 548 -1.11 6.67 -13.80
CA TRP A 548 -0.98 5.93 -15.06
C TRP A 548 -2.21 6.12 -15.94
N TRP A 549 -1.95 6.44 -17.20
CA TRP A 549 -3.00 6.60 -18.20
C TRP A 549 -2.56 6.06 -19.55
N LYS A 550 -3.56 5.76 -20.40
CA LYS A 550 -3.32 5.37 -21.78
C LYS A 550 -3.39 6.60 -22.66
N ARG A 551 -2.60 6.64 -23.72
CA ARG A 551 -2.74 7.70 -24.72
C ARG A 551 -4.06 7.59 -25.48
#